data_AF-A0A5K0ZQ85-F1
#
_entry.id   AF-A0A5K0ZQ85-F1
#
_cell.length_a   1.000
_cell.length_b   1.000
_cell.length_c   1.000
_cell.angle_alpha   90.00
_cell.angle_beta   90.00
_cell.angle_gamma   90.00
#
_symmetry.space_group_name_H-M   'P 1'
#
loop_
_entity.id
_entity.type
_entity.pdbx_description
1 polymer ?
#
loop_
_entity_poly.entity_id
_entity_poly.type
_entity_poly.pdbx_seq_one_letter_code
_entity_poly.pdbx_strand_id
1 'polypeptide(L)'
;KYHPDASDPNLSGALTSVLWELSLLNKHYHPAVSAMASSISNMNVKNSQIYLSTLTPQQAFSEYSVDQEKFTGLTKPPKTIRNRKRVSKSSTFLSTHTSNQEFVEDDKLIKSFSDHFEVLRDITDNEKLRRELDLTLSSLHLYKKFRKQKENGL
;
A
#
# COMPACT_ATOMS: atom_id res chain seq x y z
N LYS A 1 -5.81 7.03 -3.20
CA LYS A 1 -5.94 8.15 -2.23
C LYS A 1 -7.44 8.37 -1.99
N TYR A 2 -7.86 8.68 -0.76
CA TYR A 2 -9.26 8.88 -0.43
C TYR A 2 -9.84 10.14 -1.08
N HIS A 3 -11.03 10.03 -1.66
CA HIS A 3 -11.79 11.12 -2.26
C HIS A 3 -13.10 11.31 -1.48
N PRO A 4 -13.20 12.36 -0.63
CA PRO A 4 -14.38 12.56 0.21
C PRO A 4 -15.64 12.89 -0.58
N ASP A 5 -15.50 13.61 -1.70
CA ASP A 5 -16.62 14.09 -2.51
C ASP A 5 -16.98 13.14 -3.66
N ALA A 6 -16.46 11.91 -3.66
CA ALA A 6 -16.77 10.94 -4.69
C ALA A 6 -18.25 10.51 -4.61
N SER A 7 -19.01 10.71 -5.69
CA SER A 7 -20.42 10.31 -5.74
C SER A 7 -20.62 8.80 -5.75
N ASP A 8 -19.64 8.03 -6.24
CA ASP A 8 -19.65 6.57 -6.21
C ASP A 8 -18.77 6.08 -5.02
N PRO A 9 -19.34 5.38 -4.03
CA PRO A 9 -18.60 4.87 -2.88
C PRO A 9 -17.48 3.90 -3.27
N ASN A 10 -17.60 3.20 -4.41
CA ASN A 10 -16.54 2.28 -4.87
C ASN A 10 -15.31 3.02 -5.40
N LEU A 11 -15.48 4.26 -5.87
CA LEU A 11 -14.40 5.11 -6.39
C LEU A 11 -13.77 6.01 -5.32
N SER A 12 -14.39 6.09 -4.14
CA SER A 12 -13.90 6.91 -3.02
C SER A 12 -12.51 6.50 -2.52
N GLY A 13 -12.05 5.29 -2.83
CA GLY A 13 -10.73 4.80 -2.44
C GLY A 13 -10.57 4.56 -0.93
N ALA A 14 -11.69 4.48 -0.19
CA ALA A 14 -11.73 4.30 1.26
C ALA A 14 -10.98 3.04 1.73
N LEU A 15 -11.06 1.94 0.95
CA LEU A 15 -10.37 0.68 1.24
C LEU A 15 -8.84 0.83 1.25
N THR A 16 -8.31 1.72 0.42
CA THR A 16 -6.85 1.93 0.28
C THR A 16 -6.29 2.98 1.23
N SER A 17 -7.15 3.68 1.96
CA SER A 17 -6.76 4.75 2.87
C SER A 17 -6.74 4.30 4.32
N VAL A 18 -5.84 4.90 5.10
CA VAL A 18 -5.73 4.65 6.53
C VAL A 18 -6.63 5.63 7.30
N LEU A 19 -7.43 5.13 8.24
CA LEU A 19 -8.36 5.93 9.05
C LEU A 19 -7.64 6.62 10.22
N TRP A 20 -6.90 7.69 9.92
CA TRP A 20 -6.16 8.46 10.93
C TRP A 20 -7.04 9.18 11.94
N GLU A 21 -8.26 9.54 11.56
CA GLU A 21 -9.22 10.26 12.41
C GLU A 21 -9.57 9.48 13.69
N LEU A 22 -9.53 8.16 13.63
CA LEU A 22 -9.75 7.30 14.80
C LEU A 22 -8.69 7.51 15.89
N SER A 23 -7.45 7.80 15.50
CA SER A 23 -6.36 8.09 16.44
C SER A 23 -6.56 9.42 17.18
N LEU A 24 -7.20 10.39 16.53
CA LEU A 24 -7.57 11.68 17.14
C LEU A 24 -8.73 11.49 18.14
N LEU A 25 -9.75 10.71 17.75
CA LEU A 25 -10.89 10.37 18.61
C LEU A 25 -10.49 9.62 19.88
N ASN A 26 -9.37 8.90 19.85
CA ASN A 26 -8.86 8.21 21.04
C ASN A 26 -8.49 9.19 22.19
N LYS A 27 -8.15 10.45 21.87
CA LYS A 27 -7.83 11.51 22.85
C LYS A 27 -9.02 12.43 23.15
N HIS A 28 -10.23 12.03 22.80
CA HIS A 28 -11.42 12.86 22.98
C HIS A 28 -11.72 13.10 24.48
N TYR A 29 -12.20 14.30 24.81
CA TYR A 29 -12.47 14.71 26.20
C TYR A 29 -13.56 13.86 26.87
N HIS A 30 -14.58 13.46 26.09
CA HIS A 30 -15.65 12.61 26.58
C HIS A 30 -15.17 11.16 26.70
N PRO A 31 -15.17 10.56 27.91
CA PRO A 31 -14.56 9.26 28.16
C PRO A 31 -15.22 8.14 27.35
N ALA A 32 -16.54 8.20 27.12
CA ALA A 32 -17.21 7.19 26.29
C ALA A 32 -16.75 7.23 24.82
N VAL A 33 -16.42 8.42 24.29
CA VAL A 33 -15.97 8.55 22.89
C VAL A 33 -14.55 8.02 22.74
N SER A 34 -13.66 8.37 23.67
CA SER A 34 -12.30 7.82 23.74
C SER A 34 -12.31 6.29 23.88
N ALA A 35 -13.15 5.75 24.79
CA ALA A 35 -13.29 4.31 24.98
C ALA A 35 -13.81 3.59 23.73
N MET A 36 -14.81 4.14 23.03
CA MET A 36 -15.31 3.58 21.78
C MET A 36 -14.23 3.59 20.69
N ALA A 37 -13.52 4.70 20.53
CA ALA A 37 -12.44 4.81 19.53
C ALA A 37 -11.30 3.81 19.81
N SER A 38 -10.92 3.65 21.09
CA SER A 38 -9.93 2.65 21.50
C SER A 38 -10.42 1.21 21.27
N SER A 39 -11.71 0.94 21.49
CA SER A 39 -12.30 -0.37 21.20
C SER A 39 -12.23 -0.71 19.72
N ILE A 40 -12.51 0.27 18.84
CA ILE A 40 -12.45 0.08 17.39
C ILE A 40 -11.00 -0.10 16.92
N SER A 41 -10.04 0.66 17.46
CA SER A 41 -8.62 0.53 17.08
C SER A 41 -8.04 -0.84 17.44
N ASN A 42 -8.52 -1.45 18.52
CA ASN A 42 -8.10 -2.77 18.99
C ASN A 42 -8.93 -3.92 18.40
N MET A 43 -9.94 -3.60 17.58
CA MET A 43 -10.82 -4.60 17.01
C MET A 43 -10.06 -5.41 15.95
N ASN A 44 -9.97 -6.73 16.17
CA ASN A 44 -9.26 -7.61 15.26
C ASN A 44 -10.01 -7.74 13.93
N VAL A 45 -9.29 -7.53 12.83
CA VAL A 45 -9.81 -7.55 11.44
C VAL A 45 -10.31 -8.94 11.00
N LYS A 46 -10.10 -9.98 11.82
CA LYS A 46 -10.53 -11.37 11.52
C LYS A 46 -12.04 -11.54 11.31
N ASN A 47 -12.87 -10.64 11.84
CA ASN A 47 -14.33 -10.69 11.70
C ASN A 47 -14.90 -9.68 10.69
N SER A 48 -14.08 -8.84 10.05
CA SER A 48 -14.60 -7.94 9.02
C SER A 48 -14.90 -8.74 7.76
N GLN A 49 -16.16 -8.69 7.31
CA GLN A 49 -16.73 -9.35 6.12
C GLN A 49 -16.11 -8.93 4.78
N ILE A 50 -14.90 -8.39 4.77
CA ILE A 50 -14.10 -8.28 3.56
C ILE A 50 -13.42 -9.64 3.44
N TYR A 51 -14.09 -10.58 2.79
CA TYR A 51 -13.47 -11.79 2.28
C TYR A 51 -12.43 -11.36 1.23
N LEU A 52 -11.27 -10.90 1.70
CA LEU A 52 -10.05 -10.87 0.93
C LEU A 52 -9.73 -12.34 0.73
N SER A 53 -10.28 -12.88 -0.35
CA SER A 53 -10.01 -14.20 -0.86
C SER A 53 -8.53 -14.49 -0.65
N THR A 54 -8.22 -15.35 0.32
CA THR A 54 -6.86 -15.87 0.51
C THR A 54 -6.52 -16.87 -0.60
N LEU A 55 -7.33 -16.95 -1.65
CA LEU A 55 -7.07 -17.77 -2.80
C LEU A 55 -5.83 -17.25 -3.49
N THR A 56 -4.91 -18.17 -3.72
CA THR A 56 -3.84 -17.92 -4.67
C THR A 56 -4.44 -17.64 -6.06
N PRO A 57 -3.79 -16.84 -6.91
CA PRO A 57 -4.30 -16.51 -8.24
C PRO A 57 -4.70 -17.74 -9.07
N GLN A 58 -3.98 -18.86 -8.90
CA GLN A 58 -4.27 -20.14 -9.55
C GLN A 58 -5.58 -20.77 -9.06
N GLN A 59 -5.84 -20.73 -7.76
CA GLN A 59 -7.08 -21.25 -7.17
C GLN A 59 -8.29 -20.41 -7.58
N ALA A 60 -8.16 -19.07 -7.55
CA ALA A 60 -9.21 -18.17 -8.02
C ALA A 60 -9.54 -18.42 -9.50
N PHE A 61 -8.52 -18.62 -10.35
CA PHE A 61 -8.75 -18.95 -11.75
C PHE A 61 -9.51 -20.28 -11.93
N SER A 62 -9.17 -21.32 -11.16
CA SER A 62 -9.87 -22.60 -11.26
C SER A 62 -11.31 -22.56 -10.78
N GLU A 63 -11.61 -21.77 -9.75
CA GLU A 63 -12.93 -21.68 -9.13
C GLU A 63 -13.90 -20.81 -9.94
N TYR A 64 -13.39 -19.75 -10.57
CA TYR A 64 -14.16 -18.86 -11.44
C TYR A 64 -13.99 -19.17 -12.93
N SER A 65 -13.40 -20.32 -13.29
CA SER A 65 -13.30 -20.72 -14.69
C SER A 65 -14.69 -21.04 -15.24
N VAL A 66 -15.08 -20.29 -16.26
CA VAL A 66 -16.37 -20.42 -16.98
C VAL A 66 -16.58 -21.84 -17.51
N ASP A 67 -15.49 -22.59 -17.74
CA ASP A 67 -15.53 -23.97 -18.24
C ASP A 67 -16.20 -24.95 -17.26
N GLN A 68 -16.33 -24.60 -15.98
CA GLN A 68 -16.99 -25.42 -14.95
C GLN A 68 -18.45 -25.02 -14.68
N GLU A 69 -18.92 -23.88 -15.19
CA GLU A 69 -20.32 -23.47 -15.05
C GLU A 69 -21.22 -24.28 -16.00
N LYS A 70 -21.91 -25.29 -15.46
CA LYS A 70 -23.05 -25.90 -16.13
C LYS A 70 -24.21 -24.89 -16.13
N PHE A 71 -24.28 -24.04 -17.15
CA PHE A 71 -25.43 -23.18 -17.40
C PHE A 71 -26.69 -24.02 -17.57
N THR A 72 -27.42 -24.26 -16.48
CA THR A 72 -28.79 -24.77 -16.54
C THR A 72 -29.69 -23.61 -16.92
N GLY A 73 -29.77 -23.34 -18.22
CA GLY A 73 -30.56 -22.25 -18.77
C GLY A 73 -32.05 -22.47 -18.55
N LEU A 74 -32.64 -21.72 -17.63
CA LEU A 74 -34.08 -21.44 -17.60
C LEU A 74 -34.36 -19.99 -17.15
N THR A 75 -33.71 -19.03 -17.78
CA THR A 75 -34.26 -17.67 -17.88
C THR A 75 -34.05 -17.15 -19.30
N LYS A 76 -35.16 -16.80 -19.97
CA LYS A 76 -35.11 -16.21 -21.31
C LYS A 76 -34.42 -14.84 -21.19
N PRO A 77 -33.45 -14.51 -22.07
CA PRO A 77 -32.81 -13.21 -22.04
C PRO A 77 -33.83 -12.10 -22.35
N PRO A 78 -33.80 -10.96 -21.66
CA PRO A 78 -34.68 -9.83 -21.98
C PRO A 78 -34.39 -9.32 -23.39
N LYS A 79 -35.45 -9.06 -24.16
CA LYS A 79 -35.38 -8.59 -25.55
C LYS A 79 -34.64 -7.25 -25.60
N THR A 80 -33.45 -7.23 -26.20
CA THR A 80 -32.66 -6.01 -26.38
C THR A 80 -33.25 -5.20 -27.55
N ILE A 81 -33.76 -4.00 -27.24
CA ILE A 81 -34.08 -2.99 -28.25
C ILE A 81 -32.73 -2.43 -28.74
N ARG A 82 -32.30 -2.88 -29.93
CA ARG A 82 -31.17 -2.30 -30.64
C ARG A 82 -31.54 -0.89 -31.08
N ASN A 83 -30.88 0.12 -30.52
CA ASN A 83 -30.69 1.44 -31.14
C ASN A 83 -29.65 2.26 -30.36
N ARG A 84 -28.34 1.97 -30.49
CA ARG A 84 -27.30 2.99 -30.22
C ARG A 84 -26.19 2.90 -31.26
N LYS A 85 -26.07 3.98 -32.05
CA LYS A 85 -24.98 4.25 -32.99
C LYS A 85 -23.64 4.17 -32.26
N ARG A 86 -22.74 3.32 -32.75
CA ARG A 86 -21.31 3.31 -32.36
C ARG A 86 -20.67 4.59 -32.89
N VAL A 87 -20.34 5.52 -32.00
CA VAL A 87 -19.32 6.55 -32.27
C VAL A 87 -18.01 5.97 -31.77
N SER A 88 -17.15 5.62 -32.72
CA SER A 88 -15.76 5.24 -32.49
C SER A 88 -15.02 6.46 -31.94
N LYS A 89 -14.76 6.47 -30.63
CA LYS A 89 -13.64 7.22 -30.06
C LYS A 89 -12.70 6.17 -29.50
N SER A 90 -11.57 6.03 -30.16
CA SER A 90 -10.45 5.20 -29.69
C SER A 90 -10.01 5.71 -28.32
N SER A 91 -10.46 5.06 -27.26
CA SER A 91 -9.79 5.09 -25.97
C SER A 91 -8.88 3.88 -25.95
N THR A 92 -7.59 4.12 -26.07
CA THR A 92 -6.53 3.13 -25.97
C THR A 92 -6.52 2.56 -24.53
N PHE A 93 -7.41 1.63 -24.25
CA PHE A 93 -7.27 0.73 -23.11
C PHE A 93 -6.27 -0.34 -23.54
N LEU A 94 -5.06 -0.29 -22.98
CA LEU A 94 -4.08 -1.35 -23.12
C LEU A 94 -4.62 -2.62 -22.45
N SER A 95 -5.29 -3.44 -23.24
CA SER A 95 -5.45 -4.86 -23.00
C SER A 95 -4.28 -5.56 -23.69
N THR A 96 -3.18 -5.76 -22.98
CA THR A 96 -2.11 -6.64 -23.46
C THR A 96 -2.28 -8.02 -22.82
N HIS A 97 -3.20 -8.79 -23.39
CA HIS A 97 -3.05 -10.25 -23.41
C HIS A 97 -2.18 -10.57 -24.63
N THR A 98 -0.88 -10.69 -24.41
CA THR A 98 0.02 -11.37 -25.35
C THR A 98 0.97 -12.23 -24.55
N SER A 99 0.69 -13.53 -24.55
CA SER A 99 1.72 -14.54 -24.46
C SER A 99 2.79 -14.22 -25.50
N ASN A 100 3.91 -13.65 -25.07
CA ASN A 100 5.18 -13.63 -25.78
C ASN A 100 6.25 -13.32 -24.73
N GLN A 101 7.19 -14.24 -24.61
CA GLN A 101 8.41 -14.12 -23.84
C GLN A 101 9.28 -13.04 -24.51
N GLU A 102 9.00 -11.77 -24.22
CA GLU A 102 9.94 -10.67 -24.45
C GLU A 102 10.62 -10.38 -23.12
N PHE A 103 11.95 -10.57 -23.09
CA PHE A 103 12.81 -10.11 -22.01
C PHE A 103 12.65 -8.59 -21.91
N VAL A 104 11.74 -8.15 -21.05
CA VAL A 104 11.67 -6.75 -20.64
C VAL A 104 13.02 -6.43 -20.04
N GLU A 105 13.69 -5.44 -20.60
CA GLU A 105 15.01 -4.95 -20.20
C GLU A 105 15.03 -4.71 -18.68
N ASP A 106 15.55 -5.70 -17.94
CA ASP A 106 15.53 -5.76 -16.47
C ASP A 106 16.09 -4.48 -15.86
N ASP A 107 17.07 -3.87 -16.52
CA ASP A 107 17.72 -2.62 -16.14
C ASP A 107 16.73 -1.45 -16.00
N LYS A 108 15.72 -1.37 -16.87
CA LYS A 108 14.71 -0.32 -16.82
C LYS A 108 13.75 -0.51 -15.64
N LEU A 109 13.41 -1.76 -15.34
CA LEU A 109 12.60 -2.11 -14.17
C LEU A 109 13.36 -1.83 -12.89
N ILE A 110 14.60 -2.29 -12.78
CA ILE A 110 15.47 -2.06 -11.61
C ILE A 110 15.64 -0.56 -11.36
N LYS A 111 15.84 0.24 -12.41
CA LYS A 111 15.91 1.69 -12.28
C LYS A 111 14.60 2.28 -11.74
N SER A 112 13.45 1.88 -12.30
CA SER A 112 12.16 2.38 -11.82
C SER A 112 11.87 2.03 -10.35
N PHE A 113 12.27 0.83 -9.90
CA PHE A 113 12.16 0.43 -8.50
C PHE A 113 13.16 1.17 -7.63
N SER A 114 14.39 1.38 -8.11
CA SER A 114 15.40 2.16 -7.39
C SER A 114 14.94 3.60 -7.17
N ASP A 115 14.42 4.24 -8.20
CA ASP A 115 13.88 5.61 -8.16
C ASP A 115 12.65 5.67 -7.21
N HIS A 116 11.79 4.64 -7.22
CA HIS A 116 10.63 4.59 -6.33
C HIS A 116 10.98 4.55 -4.84
N PHE A 117 12.14 3.96 -4.48
CA PHE A 117 12.59 3.80 -3.10
C PHE A 117 13.76 4.71 -2.71
N GLU A 118 14.03 5.77 -3.48
CA GLU A 118 15.11 6.74 -3.22
C GLU A 118 15.05 7.30 -1.79
N VAL A 119 13.86 7.75 -1.35
CA VAL A 119 13.66 8.31 -0.01
C VAL A 119 13.99 7.31 1.11
N LEU A 120 13.67 6.02 0.95
CA LEU A 120 14.01 5.02 1.98
C LEU A 120 15.52 4.79 2.05
N ARG A 121 16.21 4.87 0.91
CA ARG A 121 17.66 4.77 0.82
C ARG A 121 18.31 5.94 1.54
N ASP A 122 17.85 7.16 1.29
CA ASP A 122 18.32 8.38 1.95
C ASP A 122 18.14 8.33 3.47
N ILE A 123 16.98 7.86 3.95
CA ILE A 123 16.73 7.69 5.38
C ILE A 123 17.75 6.71 5.97
N THR A 124 17.94 5.56 5.33
CA THR A 124 18.85 4.51 5.79
C THR A 124 20.30 5.02 5.82
N ASP A 125 20.70 5.79 4.82
CA ASP A 125 22.05 6.36 4.74
C ASP A 125 22.25 7.49 5.75
N ASN A 126 21.23 8.32 6.00
CA ASN A 126 21.26 9.31 7.08
C ASN A 126 21.42 8.66 8.46
N GLU A 127 20.72 7.55 8.71
CA GLU A 127 20.89 6.77 9.95
C GLU A 127 22.29 6.19 10.10
N LYS A 128 22.95 5.78 9.02
CA LYS A 128 24.35 5.36 9.06
C LYS A 128 25.27 6.53 9.40
N LEU A 129 25.09 7.68 8.72
CA LEU A 129 25.90 8.88 8.95
C LEU A 129 25.78 9.38 10.41
N ARG A 130 24.59 9.33 10.99
CA ARG A 130 24.38 9.68 12.41
C ARG A 130 25.14 8.75 13.35
N ARG A 131 25.12 7.44 13.09
CA ARG A 131 25.86 6.45 13.89
C ARG A 131 27.38 6.66 13.80
N GLU A 132 27.89 6.95 12.61
CA GLU A 132 29.32 7.25 12.42
C GLU A 132 29.72 8.57 13.09
N LEU A 133 28.86 9.59 13.02
CA LEU A 133 29.07 10.84 13.74
C LEU A 133 29.15 10.61 15.25
N ASP A 134 28.22 9.85 15.82
CA ASP A 134 28.22 9.56 17.26
C ASP A 134 29.48 8.78 17.70
N LEU A 135 29.93 7.84 16.87
CA LEU A 135 31.16 7.08 17.10
C LEU A 135 32.40 7.99 17.10
N THR A 136 32.52 8.86 16.10
CA THR A 136 33.65 9.81 16.00
C THR A 136 33.63 10.86 17.11
N LEU A 137 32.45 11.33 17.51
CA LEU A 137 32.31 12.25 18.63
C LEU A 137 32.77 11.58 19.93
N SER A 138 32.40 10.31 20.14
CA SER A 138 32.82 9.52 21.30
C SER A 138 34.34 9.35 21.37
N SER A 139 35.00 9.03 20.25
CA SER A 139 36.46 8.89 20.19
C SER A 139 37.18 10.23 20.41
N LEU A 140 36.67 11.32 19.83
CA LEU A 140 37.16 12.67 20.03
C LEU A 140 37.03 13.09 21.51
N HIS A 141 35.89 12.78 22.13
CA HIS A 141 35.66 13.07 23.54
C HIS A 141 36.63 12.31 24.46
N LEU A 142 36.89 11.03 24.17
CA LEU A 142 37.90 10.23 24.86
C LEU A 142 39.29 10.84 24.74
N TYR A 143 39.69 11.23 23.52
CA TYR A 143 40.97 11.89 23.28
C TYR A 143 41.09 13.22 24.03
N LYS A 144 40.03 14.04 24.04
CA LYS A 144 39.99 15.28 24.82
C LYS A 144 40.18 15.03 26.32
N LYS A 145 39.56 13.99 26.88
CA LYS A 145 39.74 13.60 28.29
C LYS A 145 41.18 13.18 28.56
N PHE A 146 41.73 12.30 27.73
CA PHE A 146 43.12 11.84 27.85
C PHE A 146 44.11 13.00 27.77
N ARG A 147 43.93 13.89 26.80
CA ARG A 147 44.79 15.08 26.65
C ARG A 147 44.74 15.98 27.89
N LYS A 148 43.55 16.23 28.44
CA LYS A 148 43.40 17.00 29.69
C LYS A 148 44.08 16.33 30.87
N GLN A 149 44.01 15.00 30.98
CA GLN A 149 44.72 14.26 32.03
C GLN A 149 46.24 14.43 31.90
N LYS A 150 46.77 14.31 30.69
CA LYS A 150 48.19 14.51 30.39
C LYS A 150 48.66 15.94 30.68
N GLU A 151 47.86 16.95 30.39
CA GLU A 151 48.17 18.36 30.67
C GLU A 151 48.07 18.68 32.18
N ASN A 152 47.21 17.99 32.93
CA ASN A 152 46.99 18.21 34.37
C ASN A 152 47.95 17.42 35.30
N GLY A 153 48.97 16.76 34.76
CA GLY A 153 50.08 16.22 35.57
C GLY A 153 49.78 14.93 36.35
N LEU A 154 49.15 13.94 35.68
CA LEU A 154 49.35 12.51 35.98
C LEU A 154 50.15 11.88 34.84
#